data_AF-A0A368F6R7-F1
#
_entry.id   AF-A0A368F6R7-F1
#
_cell.length_a   1.000
_cell.length_b   1.000
_cell.length_c   1.000
_cell.angle_alpha   90.00
_cell.angle_beta   90.00
_cell.angle_gamma   90.00
#
_symmetry.space_group_name_H-M   'P 1'
#
loop_
_entity.id
_entity.type
_entity.pdbx_description
1 polymer ?
#
loop_
_entity_poly.entity_id
_entity_poly.type
_entity_poly.pdbx_seq_one_letter_code
_entity_poly.pdbx_strand_id
1 'polypeptide(L)'
;MLSQLSMMEADMRNANAAMADELYPLAHQKATTVIHEGRDIAAKEVLTYEEHALVKQRCQEMETQLRLLEELAKERQRGTQVSQEVCFECLNLEAKT
;
A
#
# COMPACT_ATOMS: atom_id res chain seq x y z
N MET A 1 0.36 -20.88 26.35
CA MET A 1 0.16 -19.43 26.15
C MET A 1 1.09 -18.84 25.09
N LEU A 2 2.38 -19.20 25.03
CA LEU A 2 3.26 -18.76 23.94
C LEU A 2 2.71 -19.07 22.55
N SER A 3 2.20 -20.29 22.32
CA SER A 3 1.58 -20.69 21.05
C SER A 3 0.36 -19.85 20.63
N GLN A 4 -0.43 -19.35 21.60
CA GLN A 4 -1.59 -18.50 21.30
C GLN A 4 -1.16 -17.09 20.87
N LEU A 5 -0.11 -16.53 21.49
CA LEU A 5 0.48 -15.25 21.08
C LEU A 5 1.08 -15.34 19.67
N SER A 6 1.77 -16.45 19.36
CA SER A 6 2.34 -16.69 18.04
C SER A 6 1.27 -16.79 16.93
N MET A 7 0.14 -17.46 17.21
CA MET A 7 -0.99 -17.51 16.27
C MET A 7 -1.63 -16.13 16.07
N MET A 8 -1.86 -15.37 17.15
CA MET A 8 -2.40 -14.02 17.05
C MET A 8 -1.50 -13.08 16.23
N GLU A 9 -0.18 -13.19 16.40
CA GLU A 9 0.77 -12.39 15.63
C GLU A 9 0.69 -12.72 14.12
N ALA A 10 0.58 -14.00 13.77
CA ALA A 10 0.41 -14.44 12.39
C ALA A 10 -0.92 -13.92 11.79
N ASP A 11 -2.01 -14.03 12.54
CA ASP A 11 -3.33 -13.52 12.12
C ASP A 11 -3.31 -12.00 11.88
N MET A 12 -2.65 -11.24 12.76
CA MET A 12 -2.51 -9.80 12.59
C MET A 12 -1.67 -9.43 11.36
N ARG A 13 -0.57 -10.15 11.09
CA ARG A 13 0.22 -9.92 9.87
C ARG A 13 -0.59 -10.22 8.61
N ASN A 14 -1.34 -11.33 8.60
CA ASN A 14 -2.20 -11.71 7.50
C ASN A 14 -3.31 -10.68 7.24
N ALA A 15 -3.97 -10.19 8.31
CA ALA A 15 -4.97 -9.14 8.20
C ALA A 15 -4.38 -7.83 7.65
N ASN A 16 -3.20 -7.44 8.12
CA ASN A 16 -2.52 -6.23 7.62
C ASN A 16 -2.14 -6.33 6.13
N ALA A 17 -1.77 -7.52 5.65
CA ALA A 17 -1.48 -7.74 4.24
C ALA A 17 -2.75 -7.73 3.38
N ALA A 18 -3.82 -8.42 3.81
CA ALA A 18 -5.11 -8.38 3.13
C ALA A 18 -5.68 -6.95 3.06
N MET A 19 -5.54 -6.18 4.13
CA MET A 19 -5.91 -4.76 4.10
C MET A 19 -5.04 -3.94 3.14
N ALA A 20 -3.75 -4.26 3.01
CA ALA A 20 -2.89 -3.58 2.03
C ALA A 20 -3.33 -3.85 0.58
N ASP A 21 -3.80 -5.07 0.29
CA ASP A 21 -4.35 -5.47 -1.01
C ASP A 21 -5.62 -4.70 -1.39
N GLU A 22 -6.37 -4.20 -0.41
CA GLU A 22 -7.59 -3.41 -0.66
C GLU A 22 -7.32 -1.90 -0.61
N LEU A 23 -6.55 -1.45 0.38
CA LEU A 23 -6.33 -0.03 0.66
C LEU A 23 -5.43 0.65 -0.37
N TYR A 24 -4.36 -0.01 -0.83
CA TYR A 24 -3.49 0.59 -1.85
C TYR A 24 -4.21 0.80 -3.18
N PRO A 25 -4.91 -0.19 -3.77
CA PRO A 25 -5.66 0.04 -5.00
C PRO A 25 -6.73 1.13 -4.87
N LEU A 26 -7.41 1.20 -3.72
CA LEU A 26 -8.39 2.25 -3.46
C LEU A 26 -7.73 3.65 -3.39
N ALA A 27 -6.60 3.76 -2.69
CA ALA A 27 -5.84 5.00 -2.61
C ALA A 27 -5.30 5.42 -3.99
N HIS A 28 -4.79 4.46 -4.77
CA HIS A 28 -4.34 4.68 -6.14
C HIS A 28 -5.48 5.20 -7.01
N GLN A 29 -6.62 4.52 -7.04
CA GLN A 29 -7.79 4.95 -7.82
C GLN A 29 -8.20 6.39 -7.48
N LYS A 30 -8.33 6.72 -6.18
CA LYS A 30 -8.78 8.04 -5.75
C LYS A 30 -7.74 9.12 -6.03
N ALA A 31 -6.47 8.89 -5.70
CA ALA A 31 -5.42 9.86 -5.90
C ALA A 31 -5.18 10.12 -7.39
N THR A 32 -5.21 9.10 -8.25
CA THR A 32 -5.06 9.27 -9.70
C THR A 32 -6.14 10.18 -10.27
N THR A 33 -7.40 10.03 -9.84
CA THR A 33 -8.49 10.92 -10.26
C THR A 33 -8.20 12.38 -9.88
N VAL A 34 -7.86 12.64 -8.61
CA VAL A 34 -7.59 14.00 -8.12
C VAL A 34 -6.35 14.61 -8.79
N ILE A 35 -5.29 13.82 -9.03
CA ILE A 35 -4.10 14.27 -9.76
C ILE A 35 -4.48 14.65 -11.20
N HIS A 36 -5.32 13.85 -11.86
CA HIS A 36 -5.75 14.12 -13.22
C HIS A 36 -6.58 15.41 -13.29
N GLU A 37 -7.54 15.57 -12.39
CA GLU A 37 -8.34 16.80 -12.25
C GLU A 37 -7.47 18.03 -11.97
N GLY A 38 -6.49 17.91 -11.06
CA GLY A 38 -5.54 18.98 -10.78
C GLY A 38 -4.71 19.38 -11.99
N ARG A 39 -4.21 18.41 -12.76
CA ARG A 39 -3.49 18.68 -14.01
C ARG A 39 -4.38 19.33 -15.07
N ASP A 40 -5.65 18.92 -15.15
CA ASP A 40 -6.63 19.50 -16.04
C ASP A 40 -6.96 20.96 -15.68
N ILE A 41 -7.14 21.26 -14.39
CA ILE A 41 -7.32 22.62 -13.88
C ILE A 41 -6.11 23.49 -14.26
N ALA A 42 -4.90 22.98 -14.01
CA ALA A 42 -3.67 23.68 -14.38
C ALA A 42 -3.54 23.91 -15.90
N ALA A 43 -4.13 23.08 -16.75
CA ALA A 43 -4.04 23.22 -18.19
C ALA A 43 -5.13 24.09 -18.82
N LYS A 44 -6.32 24.12 -18.21
CA LYS A 44 -7.54 24.65 -18.85
C LYS A 44 -8.06 25.94 -18.21
N GLU A 45 -7.77 26.16 -16.93
CA GLU A 45 -8.30 27.30 -16.18
C GLU A 45 -7.36 28.51 -16.23
N VAL A 46 -7.94 29.71 -16.09
CA VAL A 46 -7.17 30.94 -15.95
C VAL A 46 -6.72 31.06 -14.49
N LEU A 47 -5.54 30.55 -14.22
CA LEU A 47 -4.90 30.59 -12.90
C LEU A 47 -3.88 31.73 -12.82
N THR A 48 -3.76 32.32 -11.64
CA THR A 48 -2.58 33.11 -11.29
C THR A 48 -1.34 32.22 -11.24
N TYR A 49 -0.16 32.84 -11.30
CA TYR A 49 1.11 32.12 -11.17
C TYR A 49 1.19 31.30 -9.86
N GLU A 50 0.71 31.86 -8.76
CA GLU A 50 0.73 31.24 -7.43
C GLU A 50 -0.20 30.02 -7.36
N GLU A 51 -1.41 30.12 -7.91
CA GLU A 51 -2.35 29.00 -8.00
C GLU A 51 -1.79 27.86 -8.87
N HIS A 52 -1.15 28.21 -9.98
CA HIS A 52 -0.53 27.23 -10.86
C HIS A 52 0.61 26.46 -10.16
N ALA A 53 1.43 27.17 -9.39
CA ALA A 53 2.49 26.57 -8.59
C ALA A 53 1.92 25.67 -7.49
N LEU A 54 0.85 26.10 -6.83
CA LEU A 54 0.19 25.34 -5.77
C LEU A 54 -0.40 24.03 -6.30
N VAL A 55 -1.14 24.07 -7.40
CA VAL A 55 -1.73 22.86 -8.01
C VAL A 55 -0.64 21.87 -8.40
N LYS A 56 0.45 22.34 -9.01
CA LYS A 56 1.59 21.52 -9.37
C LYS A 56 2.23 20.87 -8.14
N GLN A 57 2.46 21.64 -7.08
CA GLN A 57 3.02 21.13 -5.83
C GLN A 57 2.12 20.04 -5.23
N ARG A 58 0.81 20.27 -5.14
CA ARG A 58 -0.14 19.30 -4.58
C ARG A 58 -0.20 18.00 -5.37
N CYS A 59 -0.17 18.08 -6.70
CA CYS A 59 -0.09 16.88 -7.54
C CYS A 59 1.18 16.08 -7.25
N GLN A 60 2.32 16.75 -7.15
CA GLN A 60 3.61 16.10 -6.84
C GLN A 60 3.64 15.48 -5.44
N GLU A 61 3.08 16.16 -4.44
CA GLU A 61 2.94 15.63 -3.08
C GLU A 61 2.11 14.35 -3.07
N MET A 62 0.94 14.34 -3.74
CA MET A 62 0.09 13.15 -3.83
C MET A 62 0.78 12.00 -4.56
N GLU A 63 1.49 12.25 -5.66
CA GLU A 63 2.26 11.23 -6.38
C GLU A 63 3.39 10.63 -5.52
N THR A 64 4.00 11.46 -4.66
CA THR A 64 5.04 11.01 -3.75
C THR A 64 4.46 10.13 -2.65
N GLN A 65 3.34 10.54 -2.06
CA GLN A 65 2.64 9.76 -1.05
C GLN A 65 2.11 8.44 -1.61
N LEU A 66 1.62 8.43 -2.86
CA LEU A 66 1.14 7.22 -3.50
C LEU A 66 2.25 6.20 -3.73
N ARG A 67 3.44 6.65 -4.15
CA ARG A 67 4.62 5.79 -4.28
C ARG A 67 5.04 5.20 -2.94
N LEU A 68 5.02 6.00 -1.86
CA LEU A 68 5.33 5.48 -0.53
C LEU A 68 4.32 4.41 -0.09
N LEU A 69 3.02 4.62 -0.35
CA LEU A 69 1.99 3.65 -0.06
C LEU A 69 2.15 2.36 -0.87
N GLU A 70 2.56 2.46 -2.12
CA GLU A 70 2.85 1.30 -2.97
C GLU A 70 3.96 0.43 -2.39
N GLU A 71 5.08 1.05 -1.99
CA GLU A 71 6.19 0.32 -1.40
C GLU A 71 5.81 -0.33 -0.07
N LEU A 72 5.07 0.39 0.79
CA LEU A 72 4.54 -0.18 2.04
C LEU A 72 3.57 -1.34 1.80
N ALA A 73 2.76 -1.29 0.74
CA ALA A 73 1.86 -2.39 0.39
C ALA A 73 2.65 -3.62 -0.09
N LYS A 74 3.65 -3.42 -0.96
CA LYS A 74 4.56 -4.48 -1.41
C LYS A 74 5.31 -5.12 -0.25
N GLU A 75 5.81 -4.33 0.69
CA GLU A 75 6.49 -4.85 1.89
C GLU A 75 5.58 -5.75 2.73
N ARG A 76 4.32 -5.33 2.94
CA ARG A 76 3.34 -6.13 3.69
C ARG A 76 3.00 -7.44 2.98
N GLN A 77 2.81 -7.40 1.67
CA GLN A 77 2.58 -8.60 0.85
C GLN A 77 3.75 -9.58 0.92
N ARG A 78 4.99 -9.08 0.76
CA ARG A 78 6.21 -9.91 0.83
C ARG A 78 6.40 -10.54 2.21
N GLY A 79 6.17 -9.77 3.28
CA GLY A 79 6.25 -10.27 4.65
C GLY A 79 5.31 -11.46 4.91
N THR A 80 4.13 -11.46 4.28
CA THR A 80 3.17 -12.57 4.36
C THR A 80 3.60 -13.77 3.52
N GLN A 81 4.10 -13.58 2.29
CA GLN A 81 4.58 -14.68 1.44
C GLN A 81 5.72 -15.47 2.10
N VAL A 82 6.72 -14.78 2.65
CA VAL A 82 7.83 -15.42 3.36
C VAL A 82 7.33 -16.20 4.59
N SER A 83 6.35 -15.66 5.31
CA SER A 83 5.76 -16.36 6.46
C SER A 83 4.99 -17.62 6.08
N GLN A 84 4.31 -17.62 4.92
CA GLN A 84 3.58 -18.78 4.41
C GLN A 84 4.53 -19.88 3.92
N GLU A 85 5.59 -19.52 3.20
CA GLU A 85 6.60 -20.46 2.71
C GLU A 85 7.32 -21.19 3.85
N VAL A 86 7.76 -20.45 4.88
CA VAL A 86 8.42 -21.02 6.06
C VAL A 86 7.46 -21.94 6.83
N CYS A 87 6.17 -21.59 6.91
CA CYS A 87 5.16 -22.43 7.57
C CYS A 87 4.93 -23.74 6.80
N PHE A 88 4.88 -23.69 5.47
CA PHE A 88 4.76 -24.87 4.60
C PHE A 88 5.98 -25.80 4.68
N GLU A 89 7.20 -25.26 4.74
CA GLU A 89 8.40 -26.08 4.90
C GLU A 89 8.45 -26.79 6.27
N CYS A 90 8.09 -26.11 7.36
CA CYS A 90 8.02 -26.71 8.69
C CYS A 90 6.99 -27.86 8.77
N LEU A 91 5.79 -27.68 8.22
CA LEU A 91 4.75 -28.72 8.18
C LEU A 91 5.17 -29.96 7.37
N ASN A 92 5.92 -29.76 6.27
CA ASN A 92 6.41 -30.86 5.44
C ASN A 92 7.57 -31.65 6.07
N LEU A 93 8.31 -31.03 6.99
CA LEU A 93 9.36 -31.69 7.78
C LEU A 93 8.75 -32.55 8.90
N GLU A 94 7.71 -32.06 9.59
CA GLU A 94 6.99 -32.83 10.62
C GLU A 94 6.26 -34.07 10.04
N ALA A 95 5.74 -33.99 8.81
CA ALA A 95 5.05 -35.10 8.15
C ALA A 95 5.98 -36.23 7.64
N LYS A 96 7.31 -36.04 7.69
CA LYS A 96 8.32 -37.04 7.26
C LYS A 96 9.04 -37.74 8.43
N THR A 97 8.69 -37.41 9.67
CA THR A 97 9.16 -38.07 10.91
C THR A 97 8.04 -38.86 11.57
#